data_AF-A0AAW7MPR3-F1
#
_entry.id   AF-A0AAW7MPR3-F1
#
_cell.length_a   1.000
_cell.length_b   1.000
_cell.length_c   1.000
_cell.angle_alpha   90.00
_cell.angle_beta   90.00
_cell.angle_gamma   90.00
#
_symmetry.space_group_name_H-M   'P 1'
#
loop_
_entity.id
_entity.type
_entity.pdbx_description
1 polymer ?
#
loop_
_entity_poly.entity_id
_entity_poly.type
_entity_poly.pdbx_seq_one_letter_code
_entity_poly.pdbx_strand_id
1 'polypeptide(L)' 'MLCRKHEISGRPLSRPVLWVRHERSRETAFAFFEQIPEGVAQRTKVVAVNMMTAYEPEITANCTQAKFAFDLLHVIAI' A
#
# COMPACT_ATOMS: atom_id res chain seq x y z
N MET A 1 -11.24 -1.29 5.88
CA MET A 1 -12.36 -0.74 5.08
C MET A 1 -12.11 -1.08 3.61
N LEU A 2 -13.10 -1.68 2.95
CA LEU A 2 -12.99 -2.33 1.63
C LEU A 2 -12.72 -1.29 0.51
N CYS A 3 -11.64 -1.47 -0.27
CA CYS A 3 -11.36 -0.59 -1.40
C CYS A 3 -12.17 -1.06 -2.63
N ARG A 4 -13.39 -0.55 -2.82
CA ARG A 4 -14.08 -0.66 -4.11
C ARG A 4 -13.50 0.40 -5.06
N LYS A 5 -12.89 -0.03 -6.16
CA LYS A 5 -12.83 0.78 -7.38
C LYS A 5 -14.23 0.73 -7.99
N HIS A 6 -14.91 1.85 -8.12
CA HIS A 6 -15.82 2.22 -9.22
C HIS A 6 -16.20 3.71 -9.02
N GLU A 7 -16.36 4.41 -10.15
CA GLU A 7 -16.59 5.85 -10.36
C GLU A 7 -15.37 6.78 -10.38
N ILE A 8 -14.92 7.07 -11.61
CA ILE A 8 -14.09 8.22 -11.95
C ILE A 8 -15.05 9.39 -12.22
N SER A 9 -15.41 10.11 -11.16
CA SER A 9 -15.92 11.49 -11.25
C SER A 9 -14.71 12.41 -11.14
N GLY A 10 -14.59 13.40 -12.02
CA GLY A 10 -13.42 14.28 -12.22
C GLY A 10 -13.00 15.18 -11.04
N ARG A 11 -13.29 14.81 -9.79
CA ARG A 11 -12.61 15.32 -8.60
C ARG A 11 -11.42 14.41 -8.28
N PRO A 12 -10.25 14.94 -7.92
CA PRO A 12 -9.22 14.10 -7.31
C PRO A 12 -9.82 13.47 -6.06
N LEU A 13 -9.93 12.14 -6.06
CA LEU A 13 -10.30 11.39 -4.86
C LEU A 13 -9.14 11.58 -3.87
N SER A 14 -9.26 12.56 -2.98
CA SER A 14 -8.34 12.68 -1.84
C SER A 14 -8.60 11.48 -0.94
N ARG A 15 -7.77 10.45 -1.09
CA ARG A 15 -7.82 9.28 -0.22
C ARG A 15 -7.06 9.61 1.05
N PRO A 16 -7.63 9.35 2.24
CA PRO A 16 -6.94 9.60 3.49
C PRO A 16 -5.65 8.77 3.54
N VAL A 17 -4.57 9.40 3.98
CA VAL A 17 -3.31 8.72 4.25
C VAL A 17 -3.52 7.82 5.47
N LEU A 18 -3.38 6.50 5.27
CA LEU A 18 -3.59 5.52 6.33
C LEU A 18 -2.41 5.49 7.32
N TRP A 19 -1.20 5.76 6.83
CA TRP A 19 0.01 5.66 7.62
C TRP A 19 1.11 6.52 7.02
N VAL A 20 1.86 7.23 7.87
CA VAL A 20 3.03 8.02 7.51
C VAL A 20 4.21 7.48 8.27
N ARG A 21 5.29 7.21 7.54
CA ARG A 21 6.55 6.79 8.14
C ARG A 21 7.44 7.98 8.44
N HIS A 22 8.14 7.94 9.57
CA HIS A 22 9.14 8.95 9.92
C HIS A 22 10.54 8.67 9.32
N GLU A 23 10.86 7.42 9.00
CA GLU A 23 12.19 7.02 8.52
C GLU A 23 12.13 6.24 7.20
N ARG A 24 13.29 5.91 6.60
CA ARG A 24 13.41 5.21 5.31
C ARG A 24 13.99 3.78 5.37
N SER A 25 14.42 3.30 6.54
CA SER A 25 14.97 1.95 6.76
C SER A 25 13.97 0.81 6.45
N ARG A 26 14.39 -0.41 6.17
CA ARG A 26 13.43 -1.46 5.79
C ARG A 26 12.69 -2.04 7.01
N GLU A 27 13.37 -2.02 8.14
CA GLU A 27 12.96 -2.57 9.43
C GLU A 27 11.67 -1.94 9.96
N THR A 28 11.50 -0.62 9.83
CA THR A 28 10.31 0.06 10.35
C THR A 28 9.08 -0.10 9.44
N ALA A 29 9.20 -0.67 8.24
CA ALA A 29 8.03 -0.95 7.39
C ALA A 29 7.15 -2.06 7.97
N PHE A 30 7.70 -2.95 8.81
CA PHE A 30 6.92 -3.96 9.52
C PHE A 30 5.90 -3.35 10.49
N ALA A 31 6.21 -2.20 11.10
CA ALA A 31 5.32 -1.52 12.05
C ALA A 31 3.98 -1.13 11.43
N PHE A 32 3.91 -0.94 10.11
CA PHE A 32 2.64 -0.75 9.41
C PHE A 32 1.74 -1.98 9.52
N PHE A 33 2.29 -3.18 9.33
CA PHE A 33 1.52 -4.43 9.34
C PHE A 33 1.01 -4.82 10.74
N GLU A 34 1.67 -4.36 11.80
CA GLU A 34 1.20 -4.53 13.18
C GLU A 34 -0.01 -3.63 13.51
N GLN A 35 -0.18 -2.51 12.79
CA GLN A 35 -1.22 -1.52 13.06
C GLN A 35 -2.49 -1.72 12.23
N ILE A 36 -2.43 -2.52 11.16
CA ILE A 36 -3.61 -2.82 10.36
C ILE A 36 -4.49 -3.89 11.04
N PRO A 37 -5.82 -3.82 10.88
CA PRO A 37 -6.70 -4.82 11.48
C PRO A 37 -6.39 -6.24 11.03
N GLU A 38 -6.61 -7.20 11.93
CA GLU A 38 -6.37 -8.61 11.67
C GLU A 38 -7.11 -9.12 10.41
N GLY A 39 -6.45 -9.99 9.65
CA GLY A 39 -7.00 -10.54 8.42
C GLY A 39 -6.92 -9.60 7.20
N VAL A 40 -6.58 -8.32 7.36
CA VAL A 40 -6.51 -7.38 6.23
C VAL A 40 -5.37 -7.74 5.29
N ALA A 41 -4.16 -7.96 5.82
CA ALA A 41 -3.00 -8.38 5.01
C ALA A 41 -3.29 -9.68 4.26
N GLN A 42 -3.86 -10.66 4.97
CA GLN A 42 -4.17 -11.97 4.41
C GLN A 42 -5.24 -11.89 3.32
N ARG A 43 -6.22 -10.97 3.41
CA ARG A 43 -7.25 -10.82 2.37
C ARG A 43 -6.81 -9.94 1.18
N THR A 44 -5.65 -9.29 1.26
CA THR A 44 -5.17 -8.36 0.23
C THR A 44 -4.78 -9.13 -1.03
N LYS A 45 -5.37 -8.76 -2.17
CA LYS A 45 -5.17 -9.44 -3.47
C LYS A 45 -4.16 -8.74 -4.36
N VAL A 46 -4.02 -7.43 -4.20
CA VAL A 46 -3.12 -6.60 -4.99
C VAL A 46 -2.53 -5.52 -4.10
N VAL A 47 -1.23 -5.32 -4.19
CA VAL A 47 -0.52 -4.21 -3.56
C VAL A 47 0.06 -3.34 -4.67
N ALA A 48 -0.34 -2.07 -4.69
CA ALA A 48 0.27 -1.09 -5.56
C ALA A 48 1.57 -0.58 -4.92
N VAL A 49 2.68 -0.69 -5.63
CA VAL A 49 4.00 -0.25 -5.17
C VAL A 49 4.61 0.70 -6.18
N ASN A 50 5.42 1.66 -5.72
CA ASN A 50 6.26 2.42 -6.63
C ASN A 50 7.20 1.46 -7.39
N MET A 51 7.80 1.91 -8.51
CA MET A 51 8.79 1.17 -9.32
C MET A 51 10.07 0.74 -8.56
N MET A 52 10.11 0.87 -7.23
CA MET A 52 11.18 0.36 -6.37
C MET A 52 10.70 -0.83 -5.55
N THR A 53 11.51 -1.88 -5.51
CA THR A 53 11.21 -3.16 -4.86
C THR A 53 11.58 -3.22 -3.38
N ALA A 54 11.90 -2.07 -2.77
CA ALA A 54 12.50 -1.99 -1.43
C ALA A 54 11.69 -2.65 -0.30
N TYR A 55 10.37 -2.81 -0.49
CA TYR A 55 9.47 -3.39 0.50
C TYR A 55 8.82 -4.71 0.05
N GLU A 56 9.25 -5.28 -1.08
CA GLU A 56 8.68 -6.51 -1.60
C GLU A 56 8.71 -7.68 -0.60
N PRO A 57 9.79 -7.92 0.16
CA PRO A 57 9.80 -9.08 1.04
C PRO A 57 8.91 -8.89 2.28
N GLU A 58 8.79 -7.67 2.81
CA GLU A 58 7.84 -7.34 3.87
C GLU A 58 6.40 -7.57 3.42
N ILE A 59 6.08 -7.10 2.20
CA ILE A 59 4.76 -7.26 1.60
C ILE A 59 4.49 -8.74 1.33
N THR A 60 5.46 -9.49 0.83
CA THR A 60 5.31 -10.93 0.55
C THR A 60 5.09 -11.73 1.84
N ALA A 61 5.80 -11.40 2.92
CA ALA A 61 5.65 -12.07 4.22
C ALA A 61 4.27 -11.86 4.84
N ASN A 62 3.69 -10.67 4.70
CA ASN A 62 2.40 -10.33 5.33
C ASN A 62 1.19 -10.57 4.41
N CYS A 63 1.34 -10.27 3.11
CA CYS A 63 0.31 -10.37 2.08
C CYS A 63 0.62 -11.53 1.12
N THR A 64 0.69 -12.75 1.64
CA THR A 64 1.20 -13.94 0.94
C THR A 64 0.52 -14.30 -0.38
N GLN A 65 -0.68 -13.77 -0.62
CA GLN A 65 -1.46 -14.01 -1.85
C GLN A 65 -1.61 -12.79 -2.74
N ALA A 66 -0.99 -11.66 -2.37
CA ALA A 66 -1.10 -10.43 -3.12
C ALA A 66 -0.19 -10.44 -4.35
N LYS A 67 -0.69 -9.87 -5.45
CA LYS A 67 0.11 -9.55 -6.63
C LYS A 67 0.60 -8.10 -6.55
N PHE A 68 1.80 -7.84 -7.05
CA PHE A 68 2.31 -6.48 -7.18
C PHE A 68 1.73 -5.80 -8.42
N ALA A 69 1.25 -4.58 -8.25
CA ALA A 69 0.95 -3.66 -9.34
C ALA A 69 1.94 -2.49 -9.24
N PHE A 70 2.82 -2.36 -10.22
CA PHE A 70 3.77 -1.26 -10.23
C PHE A 70 3.07 0.03 -10.65
N ASP A 71 3.19 1.05 -9.81
CA ASP A 71 2.73 2.39 -10.07
C ASP A 71 3.70 3.06 -11.04
N LEU A 72 3.24 3.25 -12.28
CA LEU A 72 4.00 3.86 -13.37
C LEU A 72 3.95 5.40 -13.32
N LEU A 73 3.07 6.00 -12.50
CA LEU A 73 2.82 7.43 -12.49
C LEU A 73 2.87 7.94 -11.04
N HIS A 74 4.08 8.15 -10.53
CA HIS A 74 4.24 8.86 -9.26
C HIS A 74 3.99 10.37 -9.49
N VAL A 75 2.73 10.80 -9.38
CA VAL A 75 2.40 12.23 -9.45
C VAL A 75 2.75 12.85 -8.10
N ILE A 76 3.83 13.64 -8.08
CA ILE A 76 4.15 14.51 -6.95
C ILE A 76 3.08 15.60 -6.93
N ALA A 77 2.23 15.59 -5.91
CA ALA A 77 1.51 16.80 -5.53
C ALA A 77 2.56 17.76 -4.94
N ILE A 78 2.91 18.80 -5.70
CA ILE A 78 3.71 19.94 -5.23
C ILE A 78 2.78 20.89 -4.48
#